data_AF-A0AAD2GQJ9-F1
#
_entry.id   AF-A0AAD2GQJ9-F1
#
_cell.length_a   1.000
_cell.length_b   1.000
_cell.length_c   1.000
_cell.angle_alpha   90.00
_cell.angle_beta   90.00
_cell.angle_gamma   90.00
#
_symmetry.space_group_name_H-M   'P 1'
#
loop_
_entity.id
_entity.type
_entity.pdbx_description
1 polymer ?
#
loop_
_entity_poly.entity_id
_entity_poly.type
_entity_poly.pdbx_seq_one_letter_code
_entity_poly.pdbx_strand_id
1 'polypeptide(L)'
;MNVDFGNVQEEKINSRTYDKKIIVPVRCPYHQGDVSLTITAASIIENADVVATDIEGLGILLYEEGNNKPLSLNNAATISTGLRGKGEEYSNFTFIASLYKYGKNKLKKGVFRATVMIDIYYI
;
A
#
# COMPACT_ATOMS: atom_id res chain seq x y z
N MET A 1 4.46 -3.42 11.28
CA MET A 1 5.57 -2.65 10.68
C MET A 1 5.13 -1.19 10.56
N ASN A 2 6.03 -0.23 10.75
CA ASN A 2 5.71 1.19 10.68
C ASN A 2 6.35 1.82 9.45
N VAL A 3 5.62 2.72 8.80
CA VAL A 3 6.07 3.48 7.62
C VAL A 3 5.94 4.95 7.95
N ASP A 4 7.05 5.67 7.94
CA ASP A 4 7.08 7.11 8.25
C ASP A 4 7.32 7.94 6.99
N PHE A 5 6.34 8.79 6.67
CA PHE A 5 6.38 9.75 5.57
C PHE A 5 7.18 11.02 5.91
N GLY A 6 7.46 11.26 7.20
CA GLY A 6 8.09 12.48 7.69
C GLY A 6 7.20 13.70 7.50
N ASN A 7 7.82 14.88 7.38
CA ASN A 7 7.09 16.12 7.15
C ASN A 7 6.68 16.26 5.67
N VAL A 8 5.38 16.38 5.45
CA VAL A 8 4.78 16.42 4.12
C VAL A 8 4.27 17.83 3.82
N GLN A 9 4.64 18.35 2.65
CA GLN A 9 4.09 19.59 2.09
C GLN A 9 2.90 19.24 1.20
N GLU A 10 1.75 19.90 1.43
CA GLU A 10 0.50 19.60 0.73
C GLU A 10 0.66 19.68 -0.80
N GLU A 11 1.37 20.70 -1.28
CA GLU A 11 1.66 20.93 -2.69
C GLU A 11 2.50 19.84 -3.37
N LYS A 12 3.16 18.96 -2.59
CA LYS A 12 4.01 17.87 -3.08
C LYS A 12 3.43 16.47 -2.87
N ILE A 13 2.19 16.36 -2.36
CA ILE A 13 1.58 15.05 -2.09
C ILE A 13 1.46 14.22 -3.38
N ASN A 14 0.96 14.82 -4.46
CA ASN A 14 0.70 14.10 -5.70
C ASN A 14 1.95 13.93 -6.60
N SER A 15 3.11 14.47 -6.23
CA SER A 15 4.33 14.39 -7.03
C SER A 15 5.16 13.12 -6.80
N ARG A 16 4.63 12.15 -6.02
CA ARG A 16 5.32 10.91 -5.61
C ARG A 16 6.63 11.14 -4.84
N THR A 17 6.93 12.39 -4.45
CA THR A 17 8.15 12.78 -3.75
C THR A 17 8.29 12.09 -2.39
N TYR A 18 7.17 11.71 -1.79
CA TYR A 18 7.11 11.07 -0.48
C TYR A 18 6.91 9.56 -0.55
N ASP A 19 6.98 8.95 -1.74
CA ASP A 19 6.79 7.51 -1.91
C ASP A 19 7.75 6.73 -1.00
N LYS A 20 7.20 5.70 -0.34
CA LYS A 20 7.96 4.83 0.55
C LYS A 20 7.99 3.43 -0.01
N LYS A 21 9.19 2.96 -0.34
CA LYS A 21 9.46 1.56 -0.65
C LYS A 21 9.55 0.77 0.65
N ILE A 22 8.78 -0.30 0.72
CA ILE A 22 8.60 -1.09 1.93
C ILE A 22 8.78 -2.56 1.56
N ILE A 23 9.63 -3.26 2.31
CA ILE A 23 9.99 -4.65 2.04
C ILE A 23 9.51 -5.48 3.22
N VAL A 24 8.62 -6.43 2.97
CA VAL A 24 8.12 -7.37 3.97
C VAL A 24 8.70 -8.76 3.69
N PRO A 25 9.49 -9.31 4.62
CA PRO A 25 9.91 -10.71 4.51
C PRO A 25 8.68 -11.60 4.72
N VAL A 26 8.49 -12.55 3.81
CA VAL A 26 7.39 -13.51 3.83
C VAL A 26 7.97 -14.90 3.92
N ARG A 27 7.41 -15.73 4.80
CA ARG A 27 7.72 -17.15 4.88
C ARG A 27 6.50 -17.96 4.51
N CYS A 28 6.58 -18.68 3.41
CA CYS A 28 5.53 -19.55 2.88
C CYS A 28 6.05 -20.99 2.79
N PRO A 29 5.85 -21.84 3.82
CA PRO A 29 6.24 -23.25 3.75
C PRO A 29 5.61 -24.00 2.58
N TYR A 30 4.39 -23.59 2.20
CA TYR A 30 3.73 -24.00 0.98
C TYR A 30 3.87 -22.88 -0.05
N HIS A 31 4.77 -23.07 -1.01
CA HIS A 31 5.21 -22.04 -1.97
C HIS A 31 5.06 -22.49 -3.43
N GLN A 32 4.13 -23.40 -3.72
CA GLN A 32 3.80 -23.81 -5.08
C GLN A 32 2.54 -23.08 -5.55
N GLY A 33 2.45 -22.77 -6.84
CA GLY A 33 1.29 -22.13 -7.44
C GLY A 33 1.38 -20.61 -7.53
N ASP A 34 0.22 -19.98 -7.63
CA ASP A 34 0.10 -18.53 -7.71
C ASP A 34 0.00 -17.91 -6.32
N VAL A 35 0.52 -16.69 -6.19
CA VAL A 35 0.51 -15.96 -4.93
C VAL A 35 -0.62 -14.96 -4.95
N SER A 36 -1.46 -15.04 -3.94
CA SER A 36 -2.53 -14.09 -3.69
C SER A 36 -2.16 -13.16 -2.55
N LEU A 37 -2.63 -11.93 -2.68
CA LEU A 37 -2.49 -10.83 -1.74
C LEU A 37 -3.87 -10.29 -1.43
N THR A 38 -4.18 -10.17 -0.14
CA THR A 38 -5.33 -9.40 0.32
C THR A 38 -4.84 -8.25 1.19
N ILE A 39 -5.31 -7.04 0.88
CA ILE A 39 -5.03 -5.85 1.68
C ILE A 39 -6.34 -5.41 2.32
N THR A 40 -6.41 -5.43 3.65
CA THR A 40 -7.59 -4.99 4.39
C THR A 40 -7.32 -3.65 5.05
N ALA A 41 -8.15 -2.65 4.75
CA ALA A 41 -8.06 -1.32 5.31
C ALA A 41 -9.38 -0.55 5.19
N ALA A 42 -9.55 0.47 6.03
CA ALA A 42 -10.59 1.47 5.81
C ALA A 42 -10.25 2.27 4.55
N SER A 43 -11.22 2.39 3.64
CA SER A 43 -11.08 3.17 2.41
C SER A 43 -11.88 4.48 2.49
N ILE A 44 -11.54 5.43 1.62
CA ILE A 44 -12.36 6.63 1.44
C ILE A 44 -13.56 6.33 0.55
N ILE A 45 -14.60 7.16 0.63
CA ILE A 45 -15.86 6.96 -0.10
C ILE A 45 -15.66 7.19 -1.61
N GLU A 46 -14.82 8.16 -1.97
CA GLU A 46 -14.59 8.59 -3.34
C GLU A 46 -13.77 7.58 -4.15
N ASN A 47 -12.99 6.73 -3.49
CA ASN A 47 -12.15 5.72 -4.12
C ASN A 47 -11.85 4.57 -3.15
N ALA A 48 -12.41 3.39 -3.44
CA ALA A 48 -12.28 2.21 -2.61
C ALA A 48 -10.84 1.66 -2.51
N ASP A 49 -9.93 2.05 -3.41
CA ASP A 49 -8.53 1.60 -3.40
C ASP A 49 -7.60 2.52 -2.58
N VAL A 50 -8.11 3.66 -2.10
CA VAL A 50 -7.35 4.61 -1.28
C VAL A 50 -7.58 4.31 0.19
N VAL A 51 -6.50 4.02 0.92
CA VAL A 51 -6.51 3.85 2.37
C VAL A 51 -6.82 5.19 3.02
N ALA A 52 -7.84 5.23 3.86
CA ALA A 52 -8.23 6.41 4.63
C ALA A 52 -7.18 6.72 5.71
N THR A 53 -6.86 8.02 5.85
CA THR A 53 -6.14 8.52 7.03
C THR A 53 -7.12 9.23 7.98
N ASP A 54 -6.65 9.56 9.17
CA ASP A 54 -7.35 10.42 10.14
C ASP A 54 -7.42 11.91 9.72
N ILE A 55 -6.80 12.30 8.59
CA ILE A 55 -6.96 13.62 7.99
C ILE A 55 -7.85 13.51 6.74
N GLU A 56 -9.02 14.13 6.78
CA GLU A 56 -9.92 14.24 5.63
C GLU A 56 -9.22 14.92 4.44
N GLY A 57 -9.40 14.36 3.25
CA GLY A 57 -8.71 14.77 2.03
C GLY A 57 -7.32 14.16 1.84
N LEU A 58 -6.78 13.43 2.82
CA LEU A 58 -5.52 12.71 2.73
C LEU A 58 -5.72 11.19 2.81
N GLY A 59 -5.15 10.48 1.84
CA GLY A 59 -5.18 9.04 1.74
C GLY A 59 -3.82 8.45 1.36
N ILE A 60 -3.74 7.12 1.32
CA ILE A 60 -2.55 6.39 0.91
C ILE A 60 -2.94 5.36 -0.16
N LEU A 61 -2.23 5.36 -1.28
CA LEU A 61 -2.31 4.31 -2.29
C LEU A 61 -1.14 3.35 -2.11
N LEU A 62 -1.42 2.06 -2.31
CA LEU A 62 -0.41 1.01 -2.24
C LEU A 62 -0.21 0.40 -3.63
N TYR A 63 1.03 0.09 -3.98
CA TYR A 63 1.41 -0.49 -5.26
C TYR A 63 2.37 -1.64 -5.05
N GLU A 64 2.33 -2.66 -5.91
CA GLU A 64 3.46 -3.57 -6.04
C GLU A 64 4.67 -2.83 -6.62
N GLU A 65 5.88 -3.16 -6.17
CA GLU A 65 7.07 -2.71 -6.89
C GLU A 65 7.04 -3.20 -8.34
N GLY A 66 7.25 -2.29 -9.29
CA GLY A 66 7.19 -2.58 -10.73
C GLY A 66 5.79 -2.49 -11.35
N ASN A 67 4.74 -2.25 -10.55
CA ASN A 67 3.38 -2.04 -11.04
C ASN A 67 2.94 -0.59 -10.76
N ASN A 68 2.33 0.05 -11.76
CA ASN A 68 1.83 1.43 -11.64
C ASN A 68 0.33 1.50 -11.29
N LYS A 69 -0.36 0.36 -11.25
CA LYS A 69 -1.76 0.29 -10.84
C LYS A 69 -1.83 0.11 -9.32
N PRO A 70 -2.67 0.90 -8.62
CA PRO A 70 -2.91 0.67 -7.20
C PRO A 70 -3.44 -0.74 -6.93
N LEU A 71 -3.06 -1.28 -5.78
CA LEU A 71 -3.61 -2.50 -5.22
C LEU A 71 -5.03 -2.26 -4.72
N SER A 72 -5.93 -3.15 -5.07
CA SER A 72 -7.31 -3.07 -4.60
C SER A 72 -7.42 -3.42 -3.13
N LEU A 73 -8.17 -2.62 -2.38
CA LEU A 73 -8.43 -2.89 -0.97
C LEU A 73 -9.62 -3.85 -0.83
N ASN A 74 -9.59 -4.63 0.25
CA ASN A 74 -10.64 -5.54 0.70
C ASN A 74 -11.04 -6.60 -0.35
N ASN A 75 -10.14 -6.90 -1.29
CA ASN A 75 -10.30 -7.90 -2.33
C ASN A 75 -8.98 -8.67 -2.49
N ALA A 76 -9.08 -9.94 -2.89
CA ALA A 76 -7.91 -10.73 -3.24
C ALA A 76 -7.39 -10.32 -4.63
N ALA A 77 -6.08 -10.18 -4.76
CA ALA A 77 -5.39 -9.91 -6.01
C ALA A 77 -4.26 -10.91 -6.21
N THR A 78 -3.97 -11.27 -7.46
CA THR A 78 -2.79 -12.07 -7.79
C THR A 78 -1.57 -11.16 -7.88
N ILE A 79 -0.49 -11.55 -7.21
CA ILE A 79 0.78 -10.81 -7.23
C ILE A 79 1.46 -11.02 -8.59
N SER A 80 1.95 -9.93 -9.17
CA SER A 80 2.49 -9.93 -10.54
C SER A 80 3.97 -9.56 -10.60
N THR A 81 4.43 -8.59 -9.81
CA THR A 81 5.80 -8.05 -9.90
C THR A 81 6.45 -7.77 -8.54
N GLY A 82 5.67 -7.65 -7.47
CA GLY A 82 6.15 -7.23 -6.15
C GLY A 82 6.89 -8.30 -5.33
N LEU A 83 6.75 -9.59 -5.67
CA LEU A 83 7.34 -10.70 -4.92
C LEU A 83 8.67 -11.17 -5.52
N ARG A 84 9.77 -11.03 -4.77
CA ARG A 84 11.07 -11.60 -5.11
C ARG A 84 11.26 -12.94 -4.39
N GLY A 85 11.68 -13.96 -5.13
CA GLY A 85 11.73 -15.34 -4.63
C GLY A 85 10.39 -16.07 -4.72
N LYS A 86 9.56 -15.77 -5.74
CA LYS A 86 8.33 -16.55 -6.01
C LYS A 86 8.72 -18.02 -6.23
N GLY A 87 8.05 -18.92 -5.53
CA GLY A 87 8.39 -20.35 -5.57
C GLY A 87 9.38 -20.79 -4.48
N GLU A 88 9.83 -19.89 -3.61
CA GLU A 88 10.74 -20.19 -2.50
C GLU A 88 10.02 -20.06 -1.14
N GLU A 89 10.47 -20.82 -0.13
CA GLU A 89 9.93 -20.73 1.22
C GLU A 89 10.10 -19.33 1.83
N TYR A 90 11.24 -18.70 1.57
CA TYR A 90 11.56 -17.36 2.05
C TYR A 90 11.58 -16.39 0.87
N SER A 91 10.70 -15.40 0.91
CA SER A 91 10.56 -14.42 -0.16
C SER A 91 10.45 -13.02 0.42
N ASN A 92 10.66 -12.00 -0.42
CA ASN A 92 10.50 -10.60 -0.04
C ASN A 92 9.42 -9.98 -0.92
N PHE A 93 8.34 -9.52 -0.30
CA PHE A 93 7.32 -8.75 -0.97
C PHE A 93 7.61 -7.26 -0.82
N THR A 94 7.76 -6.56 -1.93
CA THR A 94 8.00 -5.12 -1.96
C THR A 94 6.75 -4.39 -2.42
N PHE A 95 6.31 -3.42 -1.63
CA PHE A 95 5.29 -2.46 -2.02
C PHE A 95 5.79 -1.01 -1.94
N ILE A 96 5.14 -0.15 -2.70
CA ILE A 96 5.30 1.29 -2.64
C ILE A 96 4.04 1.88 -2.00
N ALA A 97 4.21 2.68 -0.95
CA ALA A 97 3.14 3.49 -0.39
C ALA A 97 3.30 4.94 -0.86
N SER A 98 2.26 5.48 -1.49
CA SER A 98 2.23 6.85 -2.00
C SER A 98 1.12 7.63 -1.32
N LEU A 99 1.41 8.87 -0.93
CA LEU A 99 0.38 9.77 -0.43
C LEU A 99 -0.54 10.20 -1.57
N TYR A 100 -1.82 10.39 -1.25
CA TYR A 100 -2.84 10.77 -2.20
C TYR A 100 -3.72 11.87 -1.61
N LYS A 101 -3.77 13.03 -2.28
CA LYS A 101 -4.68 14.11 -1.91
C LYS A 101 -5.97 13.98 -2.72
N TYR A 102 -7.10 13.95 -2.03
CA TYR A 102 -8.43 14.03 -2.61
C TYR A 102 -9.18 15.26 -2.10
N GLY A 103 -10.32 15.54 -2.73
CA GLY A 103 -11.10 16.73 -2.46
C GLY A 103 -10.41 18.03 -2.89
N LYS A 104 -11.19 19.12 -2.86
CA LYS A 104 -10.74 20.46 -3.29
C LYS A 104 -10.23 21.32 -2.12
N ASN A 105 -10.55 20.94 -0.90
CA ASN A 105 -10.20 21.71 0.30
C ASN A 105 -8.72 21.59 0.61
N LYS A 106 -8.22 22.59 1.35
CA LYS A 106 -6.89 22.52 1.96
C LYS A 106 -6.87 21.46 3.06
N LEU A 107 -5.78 20.73 3.16
CA LEU A 107 -5.62 19.75 4.22
C LEU A 107 -5.46 20.42 5.58
N LYS A 108 -6.07 19.83 6.61
CA LYS A 108 -5.80 20.23 7.98
C LYS A 108 -4.35 19.89 8.31
N LYS A 109 -3.62 20.84 8.88
CA LYS A 109 -2.25 20.58 9.37
C LYS A 109 -2.31 19.66 10.59
N GLY A 110 -1.42 18.67 10.64
CA GLY A 110 -1.32 17.76 11.78
C GLY A 110 -0.55 16.50 11.45
N VAL A 111 -0.42 15.64 12.47
CA VAL A 111 0.06 14.26 12.29
C VAL A 111 -1.09 13.45 11.71
N PHE A 112 -0.79 12.63 10.69
CA PHE A 112 -1.74 11.67 10.15
C PHE A 112 -1.33 10.23 10.43
N ARG A 113 -2.30 9.33 10.46
CA ARG A 113 -2.13 7.89 10.68
C ARG A 113 -3.10 7.09 9.81
N ALA A 114 -2.65 5.89 9.44
CA ALA A 114 -3.46 4.86 8.81
C ALA A 114 -2.96 3.48 9.27
N THR A 115 -3.80 2.46 9.16
CA THR A 115 -3.43 1.09 9.45
C THR A 115 -3.99 0.18 8.38
N VAL A 116 -3.17 -0.79 7.98
CA VAL A 116 -3.47 -1.74 6.91
C VAL A 116 -3.03 -3.12 7.38
N MET A 117 -3.85 -4.12 7.10
CA MET A 117 -3.51 -5.52 7.26
C MET A 117 -3.20 -6.12 5.89
N ILE A 118 -2.13 -6.91 5.81
CA ILE A 118 -1.62 -7.50 4.57
C ILE A 118 -1.51 -9.00 4.78
N ASP A 119 -2.27 -9.76 4.00
CA ASP A 119 -2.25 -11.22 3.98
C ASP A 119 -1.69 -11.70 2.64
N ILE A 120 -0.65 -12.53 2.69
CA ILE A 120 0.00 -13.10 1.51
C ILE A 120 0.01 -14.63 1.65
N TYR A 121 -0.51 -15.32 0.65
CA TYR A 121 -0.61 -16.78 0.65
C TYR A 121 -0.51 -17.34 -0.77
N TYR A 122 -0.04 -18.57 -0.88
CA TYR A 122 -0.08 -19.34 -2.12
C TYR A 122 -1.43 -20.06 -2.25
N ILE A 123 -1.93 -20.19 -3.48
CA ILE A 123 -3.16 -20.93 -3.84
C ILE A 123 -2.80 -22.19 -4.62
#